data_AF-A0A918QNX8-F1
#
_entry.id   AF-A0A918QNX8-F1
#
_cell.length_a   1.000
_cell.length_b   1.000
_cell.length_c   1.000
_cell.angle_alpha   90.00
_cell.angle_beta   90.00
_cell.angle_gamma   90.00
#
_symmetry.space_group_name_H-M   'P 1'
#
loop_
_entity.id
_entity.type
_entity.pdbx_description
1 polymer ?
#
loop_
_entity_poly.entity_id
_entity_poly.type
_entity_poly.pdbx_seq_one_letter_code
_entity_poly.pdbx_strand_id
1 'polypeptide(L)'
;MSEVAVGSAAAGAGASARANRAAAVRQGSVVRRRGGTETPWRGGCGAHSASARLRTVNGCRRLSHNDQQYGRSRCHAKEAARCPGCGTAPSTPSFVTPSVTVYRMPRRSVALDRATPGAIAAAALRLLDEQGAGALSFRALAERLDVSHATVQRRCVDLAGLLDLCTEHLAAQLPEIPAGTDWADATEQRFRALYRLLVAHPGLLALRGGRPWLGRQLLARLVEPALADSVAAGMTAAEAMTAYRRMYLLTLGSAAFVDHRDPAGATAASRAALAALDPQEFPVLSGSLADVLPPLTDHEVYHGALRQLIEAARPTA
;
A
#
# COMPACT_ATOMS: atom_id res chain seq x y z
N MET A 1 -38.92 40.04 47.81
CA MET A 1 -37.80 39.55 48.62
C MET A 1 -37.20 38.36 47.90
N SER A 2 -36.00 38.58 47.33
CA SER A 2 -34.97 37.62 46.87
C SER A 2 -35.36 36.68 45.73
N GLU A 3 -34.85 36.76 44.48
CA GLU A 3 -33.50 37.05 43.93
C GLU A 3 -32.41 36.07 44.40
N VAL A 4 -32.11 35.04 43.58
CA VAL A 4 -30.87 34.24 43.44
C VAL A 4 -31.04 33.37 42.18
N ALA A 5 -30.10 33.06 41.30
CA ALA A 5 -28.87 33.65 40.79
C ALA A 5 -28.50 32.79 39.56
N VAL A 6 -27.97 33.44 38.54
CA VAL A 6 -27.38 32.81 37.35
C VAL A 6 -25.93 32.40 37.68
N GLY A 7 -25.54 31.16 37.36
CA GLY A 7 -24.15 30.69 37.37
C GLY A 7 -24.02 29.53 36.38
N SER A 8 -23.47 29.75 35.18
CA SER A 8 -22.04 29.71 34.84
C SER A 8 -21.39 28.33 35.05
N ALA A 9 -21.26 27.59 33.94
CA ALA A 9 -20.29 26.51 33.80
C ALA A 9 -19.90 26.34 32.31
N ALA A 10 -19.18 27.33 31.79
CA ALA A 10 -18.41 27.21 30.56
C ALA A 10 -16.96 26.89 30.93
N ALA A 11 -16.58 25.61 30.91
CA ALA A 11 -15.19 25.17 31.02
C ALA A 11 -15.03 23.82 30.31
N GLY A 12 -14.46 23.83 29.10
CA GLY A 12 -14.18 22.58 28.38
C GLY A 12 -13.62 22.71 26.96
N ALA A 13 -13.67 23.89 26.34
CA ALA A 13 -13.27 24.07 24.92
C ALA A 13 -11.91 24.75 24.70
N GLY A 14 -11.07 24.88 25.74
CA GLY A 14 -9.86 25.73 25.72
C GLY A 14 -8.54 25.04 25.31
N ALA A 15 -8.48 23.71 25.23
CA ALA A 15 -7.21 22.98 25.04
C ALA A 15 -6.93 22.57 23.57
N SER A 16 -7.96 22.45 22.72
CA SER A 16 -7.79 22.01 21.32
C SER A 16 -7.39 23.16 20.37
N ALA A 17 -7.81 24.39 20.64
CA ALA A 17 -7.56 25.54 19.76
C ALA A 17 -6.11 26.07 19.78
N ARG A 18 -5.30 25.72 20.79
CA ARG A 18 -3.94 26.23 20.95
C ARG A 18 -2.89 25.41 20.17
N ALA A 19 -3.21 24.19 19.76
CA ALA A 19 -2.32 23.34 18.96
C ALA A 19 -2.30 23.71 17.47
N ASN A 20 -3.40 24.24 16.92
CA ASN A 20 -3.51 24.58 15.49
C ASN A 20 -2.91 25.93 15.08
N ARG A 21 -2.53 26.80 16.05
CA ARG A 21 -1.88 28.08 15.75
C ARG A 21 -0.36 27.99 15.54
N ALA A 22 0.26 26.87 15.90
CA ALA A 22 1.71 26.69 15.78
C ALA A 22 2.17 26.18 14.39
N ALA A 23 1.26 25.77 13.52
CA ALA A 23 1.59 25.22 12.19
C ALA A 23 1.48 26.25 11.03
N ALA A 24 0.97 27.46 11.28
CA ALA A 24 0.65 28.43 10.21
C ALA A 24 1.67 29.58 10.03
N VAL A 25 2.82 29.56 10.70
CA VAL A 25 3.85 30.60 10.55
C VAL A 25 5.18 29.97 10.15
N ARG A 26 5.31 29.65 8.85
CA ARG A 26 6.61 29.46 8.15
C ARG A 26 6.43 29.44 6.63
N GLN A 27 5.79 30.46 6.08
CA GLN A 27 5.93 30.79 4.66
C GLN A 27 6.13 32.29 4.53
N GLY A 28 7.35 32.67 4.17
CA GLY A 28 7.71 34.05 3.91
C GLY A 28 9.21 34.27 3.91
N SER A 29 9.84 34.13 2.74
CA SER A 29 10.81 35.13 2.26
C SER A 29 11.32 34.74 0.86
N VAL A 30 10.73 35.37 -0.14
CA VAL A 30 11.29 35.53 -1.49
C VAL A 30 12.53 36.41 -1.39
N VAL A 31 13.69 35.91 -1.82
CA VAL A 31 14.89 36.73 -2.07
C VAL A 31 15.26 36.62 -3.54
N ARG A 32 15.04 37.72 -4.27
CA ARG A 32 15.61 37.97 -5.60
C ARG A 32 17.14 38.02 -5.50
N ARG A 33 17.86 37.27 -6.33
CA ARG A 33 19.22 37.63 -6.76
C ARG A 33 19.31 37.58 -8.29
N ARG A 34 19.82 38.68 -8.84
CA ARG A 34 20.19 38.89 -10.25
C ARG A 34 21.58 38.32 -10.50
N GLY A 35 21.79 37.81 -11.72
CA GLY A 35 23.02 37.94 -12.52
C GLY A 35 24.11 36.88 -12.30
N GLY A 36 24.46 36.14 -13.36
CA GLY A 36 25.62 35.26 -13.38
C GLY A 36 25.70 34.34 -14.61
N THR A 37 26.07 34.94 -15.74
CA THR A 37 26.62 34.42 -17.01
C THR A 37 26.76 32.90 -17.26
N GLU A 38 26.21 32.49 -18.40
CA GLU A 38 26.43 31.24 -19.14
C GLU A 38 27.88 31.06 -19.61
N THR A 39 28.36 29.82 -19.62
CA THR A 39 29.40 29.35 -20.56
C THR A 39 29.08 27.93 -21.06
N PRO A 40 29.18 27.64 -22.37
CA PRO A 40 28.81 26.36 -22.94
C PRO A 40 30.02 25.44 -23.14
N TRP A 41 29.87 24.14 -22.84
CA TRP A 41 30.85 23.12 -23.22
C TRP A 41 30.43 22.41 -24.51
N ARG A 42 31.21 22.64 -25.58
CA ARG A 42 31.27 21.83 -26.80
C ARG A 42 32.59 21.04 -26.83
N GLY A 43 32.54 19.86 -27.45
CA GLY A 43 33.69 19.05 -27.88
C GLY A 43 33.86 17.80 -27.00
N GLY A 44 34.03 16.59 -27.50
CA GLY A 44 34.35 16.08 -28.84
C GLY A 44 34.91 14.65 -28.67
N CYS A 45 34.71 13.82 -29.68
CA CYS A 45 34.94 12.37 -29.72
C CYS A 45 36.36 11.88 -29.32
N GLY A 46 36.43 10.64 -28.83
CA GLY A 46 37.67 9.86 -28.73
C GLY A 46 37.39 8.38 -28.43
N ALA A 47 37.36 7.54 -29.46
CA ALA A 47 37.26 6.09 -29.37
C ALA A 47 38.62 5.48 -29.08
N HIS A 48 38.81 4.68 -28.01
CA HIS A 48 39.94 3.76 -27.87
C HIS A 48 39.49 2.40 -27.32
N SER A 49 39.70 1.38 -28.14
CA SER A 49 39.68 -0.05 -27.83
C SER A 49 40.81 -0.43 -26.87
N ALA A 50 40.52 -1.25 -25.86
CA ALA A 50 41.55 -1.98 -25.13
C ALA A 50 41.05 -3.38 -24.74
N SER A 51 41.70 -4.37 -25.34
CA SER A 51 41.61 -5.80 -25.08
C SER A 51 41.94 -6.14 -23.63
N ALA A 52 41.04 -6.84 -22.92
CA ALA A 52 41.31 -7.43 -21.62
C ALA A 52 41.69 -8.92 -21.77
N ARG A 53 42.91 -9.24 -21.35
CA ARG A 53 43.52 -10.57 -21.36
C ARG A 53 42.86 -11.47 -20.32
N LEU A 54 42.59 -12.72 -20.71
CA LEU A 54 42.25 -13.82 -19.82
C LEU A 54 43.44 -14.16 -18.92
N ARG A 55 43.23 -14.12 -17.59
CA ARG A 55 44.03 -14.87 -16.62
C ARG A 55 43.12 -15.82 -15.87
N THR A 56 43.37 -17.11 -16.07
CA THR A 56 42.87 -18.21 -15.26
C THR A 56 43.58 -18.21 -13.91
N VAL A 57 42.81 -18.26 -12.82
CA VAL A 57 43.29 -18.66 -11.50
C VAL A 57 42.22 -19.54 -10.85
N ASN A 58 42.65 -20.74 -10.45
CA ASN A 58 41.90 -21.75 -9.70
C ASN A 58 41.38 -21.20 -8.37
N GLY A 59 40.12 -21.48 -8.04
CA GLY A 59 39.52 -21.08 -6.77
C GLY A 59 38.22 -21.82 -6.48
N CYS A 60 38.34 -22.86 -5.65
CA CYS A 60 37.29 -23.74 -5.16
C CYS A 60 36.10 -22.97 -4.56
N ARG A 61 34.91 -23.05 -5.19
CA ARG A 61 33.64 -22.57 -4.61
C ARG A 61 33.04 -23.68 -3.73
N ARG A 62 32.90 -23.40 -2.43
CA ARG A 62 31.97 -24.12 -1.54
C ARG A 62 30.55 -23.89 -2.05
N LEU A 63 29.91 -24.96 -2.52
CA LEU A 63 28.46 -25.01 -2.69
C LEU A 63 27.83 -25.40 -1.35
N SER A 64 27.14 -24.44 -0.76
CA SER A 64 26.20 -24.64 0.34
C SER A 64 25.02 -25.48 -0.19
N HIS A 65 24.88 -26.69 0.34
CA HIS A 65 23.70 -27.54 0.14
C HIS A 65 22.47 -26.89 0.76
N ASN A 66 21.49 -26.55 -0.07
CA ASN A 66 20.08 -26.79 0.27
C ASN A 66 19.25 -26.84 -1.01
N ASP A 67 19.03 -28.04 -1.53
CA ASP A 67 17.89 -28.30 -2.42
C ASP A 67 17.46 -29.76 -2.29
N GLN A 68 16.59 -29.98 -1.32
CA GLN A 68 15.70 -31.13 -1.27
C GLN A 68 14.46 -30.74 -2.06
N GLN A 69 14.31 -31.24 -3.29
CA GLN A 69 13.09 -31.93 -3.77
C GLN A 69 13.08 -32.10 -5.30
N TYR A 70 13.09 -33.36 -5.71
CA TYR A 70 12.26 -34.01 -6.74
C TYR A 70 13.06 -34.94 -7.65
N GLY A 71 12.53 -36.16 -7.81
CA GLY A 71 12.69 -36.92 -9.05
C GLY A 71 13.66 -38.09 -8.99
N ARG A 72 13.07 -39.28 -8.82
CA ARG A 72 13.57 -40.59 -9.27
C ARG A 72 14.62 -40.50 -10.38
N SER A 73 15.80 -41.07 -10.18
CA SER A 73 16.60 -41.57 -11.31
C SER A 73 17.72 -42.52 -10.86
N ARG A 74 17.46 -43.81 -11.13
CA ARG A 74 18.39 -44.85 -11.60
C ARG A 74 19.80 -44.88 -10.99
N CYS A 75 20.02 -45.84 -10.09
CA CYS A 75 21.34 -46.42 -9.86
C CYS A 75 21.79 -47.15 -11.13
N HIS A 76 22.62 -46.49 -11.96
CA HIS A 76 23.44 -47.18 -12.94
C HIS A 76 24.68 -47.72 -12.22
N ALA A 77 24.78 -49.05 -12.19
CA ALA A 77 26.00 -49.77 -11.90
C ALA A 77 27.09 -49.38 -12.90
N LYS A 78 28.26 -48.95 -12.41
CA LYS A 78 29.53 -49.08 -13.12
C LYS A 78 30.67 -49.30 -12.13
N GLU A 79 31.23 -50.49 -12.24
CA GLU A 79 32.60 -50.91 -12.01
C GLU A 79 33.57 -49.87 -11.43
N ALA A 80 34.15 -50.20 -10.28
CA ALA A 80 35.48 -49.74 -9.91
C ALA A 80 36.31 -50.93 -9.43
N ALA A 81 37.37 -51.14 -10.20
CA ALA A 81 38.43 -52.12 -10.12
C ALA A 81 39.00 -52.39 -8.72
N ARG A 82 39.45 -53.64 -8.57
CA ARG A 82 40.30 -54.18 -7.50
C ARG A 82 41.50 -53.26 -7.23
N CYS A 83 41.71 -52.95 -5.97
CA CYS A 83 43.01 -52.55 -5.45
C CYS A 83 43.60 -53.76 -4.69
N PRO A 84 44.73 -54.34 -5.11
CA PRO A 84 45.39 -55.40 -4.38
C PRO A 84 46.36 -54.76 -3.38
N GLY A 85 46.02 -54.79 -2.10
CA GLY A 85 46.97 -54.40 -1.05
C GLY A 85 46.33 -53.64 0.10
N CYS A 86 45.62 -54.34 0.98
CA CYS A 86 45.61 -53.96 2.38
C CYS A 86 45.44 -55.20 3.25
N GLY A 87 46.34 -55.32 4.22
CA GLY A 87 46.42 -56.43 5.15
C GLY A 87 45.27 -56.44 6.16
N THR A 88 45.16 -57.62 6.75
CA THR A 88 44.23 -58.10 7.77
C THR A 88 44.17 -57.28 9.06
N ALA A 89 42.96 -57.07 9.56
CA ALA A 89 42.61 -57.17 10.98
C ALA A 89 41.09 -57.40 11.12
N PRO A 90 40.61 -58.34 11.97
CA PRO A 90 39.20 -58.53 12.21
C PRO A 90 38.72 -57.53 13.29
N SER A 91 37.94 -56.53 12.91
CA SER A 91 37.16 -55.74 13.86
C SER A 91 35.78 -56.36 14.07
N THR A 92 35.43 -56.53 15.34
CA THR A 92 34.12 -56.99 15.83
C THR A 92 32.96 -56.17 15.25
N PRO A 93 31.81 -56.79 14.93
CA PRO A 93 30.66 -56.03 14.45
C PRO A 93 30.04 -55.28 15.62
N SER A 94 30.29 -53.97 15.68
CA SER A 94 29.53 -53.07 16.54
C SER A 94 28.14 -52.89 15.92
N PHE A 95 27.12 -53.47 16.55
CA PHE A 95 25.73 -53.26 16.17
C PHE A 95 25.38 -51.79 16.42
N VAL A 96 25.38 -50.99 15.36
CA VAL A 96 24.81 -49.65 15.37
C VAL A 96 23.28 -49.82 15.36
N THR A 97 22.64 -49.64 16.50
CA THR A 97 21.18 -49.44 16.54
C THR A 97 20.85 -48.18 15.73
N PRO A 98 19.94 -48.26 14.74
CA PRO A 98 19.52 -47.07 14.02
C PRO A 98 18.77 -46.14 14.98
N SER A 99 19.37 -45.00 15.29
CA SER A 99 18.66 -43.90 15.94
C SER A 99 17.50 -43.49 15.03
N VAL A 100 16.28 -43.82 15.44
CA VAL A 100 15.06 -43.32 14.81
C VAL A 100 15.03 -41.83 15.08
N THR A 101 15.48 -41.03 14.12
CA THR A 101 15.27 -39.59 14.12
C THR A 101 13.77 -39.36 13.93
N VAL A 102 13.06 -39.19 15.03
CA VAL A 102 11.66 -38.75 15.00
C VAL A 102 11.66 -37.37 14.34
N TYR A 103 11.13 -37.29 13.12
CA TYR A 103 10.88 -36.01 12.44
C TYR A 103 9.85 -35.25 13.27
N ARG A 104 10.33 -34.38 14.17
CA ARG A 104 9.47 -33.53 14.98
C ARG A 104 8.89 -32.46 14.06
N MET A 105 7.68 -32.70 13.58
CA MET A 105 6.88 -31.70 12.88
C MET A 105 6.96 -30.37 13.66
N PRO A 106 7.30 -29.25 13.00
CA PRO A 106 7.40 -27.97 13.70
C PRO A 106 6.04 -27.67 14.33
N ARG A 107 6.02 -27.52 15.67
CA ARG A 107 4.81 -27.11 16.38
C ARG A 107 4.38 -25.76 15.81
N ARG A 108 3.22 -25.73 15.18
CA ARG A 108 2.53 -24.49 14.80
C ARG A 108 2.35 -23.68 16.08
N SER A 109 3.10 -22.58 16.22
CA SER A 109 3.00 -21.76 17.42
C SER A 109 1.76 -20.88 17.30
N VAL A 110 0.85 -20.97 18.27
CA VAL A 110 -0.37 -20.16 18.35
C VAL A 110 -0.08 -18.65 18.17
N ALA A 111 1.06 -18.16 18.65
CA ALA A 111 1.51 -16.79 18.46
C ALA A 111 1.80 -16.42 16.98
N LEU A 112 2.35 -17.34 16.18
CA LEU A 112 2.56 -17.10 14.74
C LEU A 112 1.25 -17.17 13.94
N ASP A 113 0.28 -17.95 14.41
CA ASP A 113 -1.06 -18.04 13.81
C ASP A 113 -1.89 -16.77 14.12
N ARG A 114 -1.64 -16.10 15.26
CA ARG A 114 -2.23 -14.79 15.58
C ARG A 114 -1.60 -13.62 14.82
N ALA A 115 -0.34 -13.74 14.41
CA ALA A 115 0.40 -12.72 13.67
C ALA A 115 0.61 -13.08 12.18
N THR A 116 -0.47 -13.52 11.52
CA THR A 116 -0.45 -13.65 10.06
C THR A 116 -0.38 -12.27 9.40
N PRO A 117 0.12 -12.16 8.15
CA PRO A 117 0.15 -10.89 7.43
C PRO A 117 -1.24 -10.21 7.35
N GLY A 118 -2.29 -11.00 7.13
CA GLY A 118 -3.67 -10.51 7.12
C GLY A 118 -4.15 -10.02 8.49
N ALA A 119 -3.82 -10.72 9.58
CA ALA A 119 -4.17 -10.29 10.94
C ALA A 119 -3.46 -8.97 11.32
N ILE A 120 -2.17 -8.84 10.97
CA ILE A 120 -1.39 -7.62 11.18
C ILE A 120 -1.99 -6.46 10.39
N ALA A 121 -2.27 -6.65 9.10
CA ALA A 121 -2.88 -5.65 8.25
C ALA A 121 -4.25 -5.19 8.79
N ALA A 122 -5.13 -6.13 9.13
CA ALA A 122 -6.45 -5.83 9.68
C ALA A 122 -6.37 -5.08 11.03
N ALA A 123 -5.42 -5.44 11.90
CA ALA A 123 -5.19 -4.73 13.15
C ALA A 123 -4.64 -3.32 12.94
N ALA A 124 -3.73 -3.15 11.97
CA ALA A 124 -3.18 -1.84 11.60
C ALA A 124 -4.23 -0.90 11.03
N LEU A 125 -5.07 -1.39 10.11
CA LEU A 125 -6.18 -0.62 9.56
C LEU A 125 -7.15 -0.17 10.67
N ARG A 126 -7.56 -1.08 11.57
CA ARG A 126 -8.42 -0.71 12.71
C ARG A 126 -7.78 0.34 13.63
N LEU A 127 -6.48 0.21 13.94
CA LEU A 127 -5.77 1.22 14.72
C LEU A 127 -5.76 2.59 14.02
N LEU A 128 -5.54 2.61 12.71
CA LEU A 128 -5.57 3.84 11.93
C LEU A 128 -6.96 4.49 11.92
N ASP A 129 -8.01 3.69 11.79
CA ASP A 129 -9.38 4.21 11.71
C ASP A 129 -9.90 4.70 13.07
N GLU A 130 -9.52 4.03 14.16
CA GLU A 130 -9.98 4.35 15.52
C GLU A 130 -9.16 5.47 16.17
N GLN A 131 -7.85 5.50 15.95
CA GLN A 131 -6.91 6.32 16.74
C GLN A 131 -6.02 7.21 15.86
N GLY A 132 -6.15 7.12 14.54
CA GLY A 132 -5.39 7.92 13.59
C GLY A 132 -3.95 7.46 13.39
N ALA A 133 -3.26 8.16 12.48
CA ALA A 133 -1.90 7.83 12.06
C ALA A 133 -0.86 7.80 13.19
N GLY A 134 -1.00 8.69 14.19
CA GLY A 134 -0.04 8.81 15.29
C GLY A 134 -0.03 7.62 16.27
N ALA A 135 -1.11 6.85 16.32
CA ALA A 135 -1.21 5.67 17.20
C ALA A 135 -0.60 4.40 16.58
N LEU A 136 -0.33 4.41 15.27
CA LEU A 136 0.19 3.24 14.59
C LEU A 136 1.66 2.99 14.96
N SER A 137 1.89 1.97 15.76
CA SER A 137 3.23 1.50 16.12
C SER A 137 3.29 -0.03 16.19
N PHE A 138 4.48 -0.60 16.01
CA PHE A 138 4.69 -2.04 16.16
C PHE A 138 4.37 -2.54 17.58
N ARG A 139 4.53 -1.69 18.61
CA ARG A 139 4.13 -2.01 19.98
C ARG A 139 2.62 -2.08 20.14
N ALA A 140 1.90 -1.06 19.66
CA ALA A 140 0.44 -1.04 19.67
C ALA A 140 -0.15 -2.24 18.89
N LEU A 141 0.48 -2.63 17.77
CA LEU A 141 0.10 -3.83 17.02
C LEU A 141 0.34 -5.12 17.81
N ALA A 142 1.50 -5.24 18.46
CA ALA A 142 1.85 -6.42 19.24
C ALA A 142 0.90 -6.60 20.43
N GLU A 143 0.60 -5.52 21.15
CA GLU A 143 -0.38 -5.49 22.24
C GLU A 143 -1.77 -5.88 21.74
N ARG A 144 -2.24 -5.29 20.63
CA ARG A 144 -3.57 -5.58 20.08
C ARG A 144 -3.73 -7.02 19.58
N LEU A 145 -2.64 -7.64 19.13
CA LEU A 145 -2.63 -9.01 18.63
C LEU A 145 -2.28 -10.06 19.71
N ASP A 146 -1.98 -9.61 20.94
CA ASP A 146 -1.50 -10.47 22.04
C ASP A 146 -0.29 -11.33 21.61
N VAL A 147 0.72 -10.68 21.04
CA VAL A 147 1.99 -11.29 20.59
C VAL A 147 3.19 -10.42 20.97
N SER A 148 4.40 -10.98 20.92
CA SER A 148 5.62 -10.19 21.15
C SER A 148 5.92 -9.26 19.97
N HIS A 149 6.55 -8.11 20.26
CA HIS A 149 7.03 -7.15 19.26
C HIS A 149 7.90 -7.81 18.17
N ALA A 150 8.80 -8.70 18.56
CA ALA A 150 9.65 -9.46 17.63
C ALA A 150 8.85 -10.36 16.67
N THR A 151 7.65 -10.79 17.06
CA THR A 151 6.77 -11.60 16.19
C THR A 151 6.14 -10.76 15.10
N VAL A 152 5.73 -9.52 15.39
CA VAL A 152 5.25 -8.57 14.38
C VAL A 152 6.39 -8.14 13.46
N GLN A 153 7.55 -7.78 14.02
CA GLN A 153 8.72 -7.33 13.24
C GLN A 153 9.28 -8.38 12.28
N ARG A 154 9.07 -9.68 12.55
CA ARG A 154 9.41 -10.76 11.61
C ARG A 154 8.60 -10.72 10.32
N ARG A 155 7.45 -10.05 10.30
CA ARG A 155 6.55 -9.96 9.12
C ARG A 155 6.70 -8.65 8.38
N CYS A 156 6.95 -7.55 9.09
CA CYS A 156 7.17 -6.24 8.51
C CYS A 156 8.23 -5.51 9.34
N VAL A 157 9.30 -5.08 8.68
CA VAL A 157 10.49 -4.51 9.34
C VAL A 157 10.29 -3.02 9.64
N ASP A 158 9.55 -2.33 8.79
CA ASP A 158 9.32 -0.89 8.87
C ASP A 158 7.86 -0.53 8.56
N LEU A 159 7.54 0.76 8.75
CA LEU A 159 6.22 1.30 8.42
C LEU A 159 5.88 1.08 6.95
N ALA A 160 6.87 1.20 6.06
CA ALA A 160 6.67 1.01 4.63
C ALA A 160 6.11 -0.38 4.30
N GLY A 161 6.74 -1.44 4.81
CA GLY A 161 6.29 -2.81 4.64
C GLY A 161 4.96 -3.09 5.34
N LEU A 162 4.67 -2.43 6.47
CA LEU A 162 3.36 -2.53 7.11
C LEU A 162 2.24 -1.93 6.25
N LEU A 163 2.47 -0.77 5.63
CA LEU A 163 1.51 -0.14 4.72
C LEU A 163 1.32 -0.97 3.44
N ASP A 164 2.38 -1.62 2.95
CA ASP A 164 2.30 -2.55 1.82
C ASP A 164 1.43 -3.77 2.20
N LEU A 165 1.58 -4.34 3.40
CA LEU A 165 0.69 -5.39 3.91
C LEU A 165 -0.78 -4.94 4.01
N CYS A 166 -1.03 -3.72 4.47
CA CYS A 166 -2.39 -3.16 4.54
C CYS A 166 -3.00 -3.05 3.13
N THR A 167 -2.23 -2.55 2.18
CA THR A 167 -2.67 -2.40 0.78
C THR A 167 -2.96 -3.75 0.13
N GLU A 168 -2.09 -4.74 0.32
CA GLU A 168 -2.29 -6.11 -0.18
C GLU A 168 -3.51 -6.78 0.46
N HIS A 169 -3.77 -6.50 1.75
CA HIS A 169 -4.95 -7.01 2.46
C HIS A 169 -6.26 -6.41 1.93
N LEU A 170 -6.27 -5.11 1.58
CA LEU A 170 -7.43 -4.48 0.93
C LEU A 170 -7.60 -4.99 -0.51
N ALA A 171 -6.50 -5.11 -1.26
CA ALA A 171 -6.54 -5.61 -2.63
C ALA A 171 -7.15 -7.02 -2.72
N ALA A 172 -6.91 -7.88 -1.72
CA ALA A 172 -7.50 -9.22 -1.65
C ALA A 172 -9.04 -9.22 -1.50
N GLN A 173 -9.64 -8.10 -1.11
CA GLN A 173 -11.09 -7.93 -0.96
C GLN A 173 -11.76 -7.34 -2.20
N LEU A 174 -10.99 -6.95 -3.22
CA LEU A 174 -11.55 -6.50 -4.49
C LEU A 174 -12.31 -7.65 -5.17
N PRO A 175 -13.45 -7.36 -5.81
CA PRO A 175 -14.26 -8.38 -6.46
C PRO A 175 -13.52 -8.99 -7.64
N GLU A 176 -13.77 -10.28 -7.88
CA GLU A 176 -13.51 -10.90 -9.16
C GLU A 176 -14.64 -10.52 -10.11
N ILE A 177 -14.28 -9.90 -11.23
CA ILE A 177 -15.25 -9.55 -12.26
C ILE A 177 -15.38 -10.76 -13.21
N PRO A 178 -16.59 -11.28 -13.44
CA PRO A 178 -16.81 -12.38 -14.37
C PRO A 178 -16.30 -12.06 -15.78
N ALA A 179 -15.71 -13.06 -16.44
CA ALA A 179 -15.33 -12.93 -17.84
C ALA A 179 -16.57 -12.66 -18.72
N GLY A 180 -16.42 -11.78 -19.71
CA GLY A 180 -17.51 -11.37 -20.60
C GLY A 180 -18.43 -10.28 -20.05
N THR A 181 -18.17 -9.76 -18.85
CA THR A 181 -18.80 -8.51 -18.38
C THR A 181 -18.44 -7.37 -19.34
N ASP A 182 -19.41 -6.49 -19.65
CA ASP A 182 -19.14 -5.29 -20.45
C ASP A 182 -17.99 -4.47 -19.83
N TRP A 183 -17.14 -3.90 -20.68
CA TRP A 183 -15.93 -3.19 -20.22
C TRP A 183 -16.25 -2.02 -19.28
N ALA A 184 -17.30 -1.24 -19.58
CA ALA A 184 -17.68 -0.09 -18.76
C ALA A 184 -18.18 -0.55 -17.39
N ASP A 185 -19.04 -1.57 -17.37
CA ASP A 185 -19.57 -2.17 -16.14
C ASP A 185 -18.47 -2.81 -15.29
N ALA A 186 -17.55 -3.55 -15.91
CA ALA A 186 -16.40 -4.17 -15.24
C ALA A 186 -15.51 -3.09 -14.59
N THR A 187 -15.22 -2.03 -15.32
CA THR A 187 -14.41 -0.90 -14.86
C THR A 187 -15.09 -0.18 -13.69
N GLU A 188 -16.39 0.10 -13.81
CA GLU A 188 -17.15 0.75 -12.75
C GLU A 188 -17.18 -0.11 -11.47
N GLN A 189 -17.41 -1.42 -11.57
CA GLN A 189 -17.41 -2.32 -10.43
C GLN A 189 -16.06 -2.34 -9.69
N ARG A 190 -14.94 -2.40 -10.43
CA ARG A 190 -13.59 -2.38 -9.84
C ARG A 190 -13.33 -1.10 -9.05
N PHE A 191 -13.59 0.05 -9.67
CA PHE A 191 -13.30 1.34 -9.06
C PHE A 191 -14.27 1.68 -7.91
N ARG A 192 -15.56 1.34 -8.02
CA ARG A 192 -16.51 1.44 -6.89
C ARG A 192 -16.09 0.57 -5.71
N ALA A 193 -15.58 -0.64 -5.96
CA ALA A 193 -15.07 -1.50 -4.89
C ALA A 193 -13.81 -0.93 -4.24
N LEU A 194 -12.86 -0.45 -5.04
CA LEU A 194 -11.66 0.23 -4.53
C LEU A 194 -12.02 1.45 -3.69
N TYR A 195 -12.93 2.30 -4.17
CA TYR A 195 -13.39 3.48 -3.46
C TYR A 195 -13.98 3.14 -2.10
N ARG A 196 -14.89 2.15 -2.04
CA ARG A 196 -15.49 1.70 -0.78
C ARG A 196 -14.44 1.24 0.23
N LEU A 197 -13.43 0.46 -0.20
CA LEU A 197 -12.35 0.01 0.66
C LEU A 197 -11.51 1.18 1.18
N LEU A 198 -11.23 2.17 0.33
CA LEU A 198 -10.39 3.32 0.71
C LEU A 198 -11.12 4.32 1.62
N VAL A 199 -12.41 4.57 1.37
CA VAL A 199 -13.29 5.38 2.22
C VAL A 199 -13.47 4.77 3.62
N ALA A 200 -13.49 3.43 3.70
CA ALA A 200 -13.50 2.75 5.00
C ALA A 200 -12.20 2.99 5.79
N HIS A 201 -11.06 3.16 5.08
CA HIS A 201 -9.71 3.22 5.64
C HIS A 201 -8.88 4.46 5.22
N PRO A 202 -9.37 5.69 5.46
CA PRO A 202 -8.71 6.91 4.97
C PRO A 202 -7.35 7.18 5.61
N GLY A 203 -7.10 6.65 6.81
CA GLY A 203 -5.80 6.75 7.48
C GLY A 203 -4.66 6.11 6.68
N LEU A 204 -4.97 5.08 5.87
CA LEU A 204 -4.01 4.46 4.96
C LEU A 204 -3.58 5.44 3.85
N LEU A 205 -4.52 6.25 3.33
CA LEU A 205 -4.24 7.26 2.30
C LEU A 205 -3.38 8.40 2.85
N ALA A 206 -3.65 8.84 4.08
CA ALA A 206 -2.84 9.85 4.76
C ALA A 206 -1.37 9.41 4.92
N LEU A 207 -1.14 8.12 5.15
CA LEU A 207 0.20 7.54 5.31
C LEU A 207 0.86 7.08 4.00
N ARG A 208 0.12 6.99 2.89
CA ARG A 208 0.65 6.58 1.59
C ARG A 208 1.80 7.47 1.11
N GLY A 209 1.68 8.78 1.33
CA GLY A 209 2.62 9.78 0.83
C GLY A 209 2.83 9.67 -0.69
N GLY A 210 4.06 9.89 -1.14
CA GLY A 210 4.45 9.81 -2.56
C GLY A 210 4.70 8.40 -3.09
N ARG A 211 4.55 7.34 -2.29
CA ARG A 211 4.92 5.97 -2.69
C ARG A 211 3.85 5.35 -3.60
N PRO A 212 4.24 4.78 -4.77
CA PRO A 212 3.31 4.03 -5.59
C PRO A 212 2.97 2.70 -4.93
N TRP A 213 1.71 2.29 -5.00
CA TRP A 213 1.28 0.96 -4.57
C TRP A 213 1.50 -0.03 -5.71
N LEU A 214 2.56 -0.84 -5.59
CA LEU A 214 2.97 -1.83 -6.59
C LEU A 214 3.00 -3.24 -6.00
N GLY A 215 2.19 -3.48 -4.97
CA GLY A 215 2.05 -4.79 -4.35
C GLY A 215 1.44 -5.81 -5.30
N ARG A 216 1.85 -7.07 -5.18
CA ARG A 216 1.50 -8.15 -6.12
C ARG A 216 -0.01 -8.39 -6.18
N GLN A 217 -0.70 -8.40 -5.04
CA GLN A 217 -2.15 -8.58 -4.99
C GLN A 217 -2.86 -7.40 -5.63
N LEU A 218 -2.42 -6.16 -5.37
CA LEU A 218 -3.03 -5.00 -6.03
C LEU A 218 -2.87 -5.06 -7.55
N LEU A 219 -1.66 -5.40 -8.03
CA LEU A 219 -1.40 -5.56 -9.46
C LEU A 219 -2.29 -6.65 -10.07
N ALA A 220 -2.40 -7.81 -9.42
CA ALA A 220 -3.18 -8.94 -9.93
C ALA A 220 -4.70 -8.77 -9.83
N ARG A 221 -5.20 -8.06 -8.81
CA ARG A 221 -6.64 -7.91 -8.52
C ARG A 221 -7.27 -6.69 -9.19
N LEU A 222 -6.47 -5.64 -9.43
CA LEU A 222 -6.95 -4.37 -9.96
C LEU A 222 -6.32 -4.03 -11.30
N VAL A 223 -4.98 -3.93 -11.34
CA VAL A 223 -4.28 -3.29 -12.46
C VAL A 223 -4.31 -4.15 -13.70
N GLU A 224 -3.72 -5.35 -13.63
CA GLU A 224 -3.64 -6.27 -14.77
C GLU A 224 -5.02 -6.55 -15.39
N PRO A 225 -6.05 -6.96 -14.62
CA PRO A 225 -7.34 -7.27 -15.24
C PRO A 225 -8.05 -6.02 -15.79
N ALA A 226 -7.90 -4.83 -15.19
CA ALA A 226 -8.46 -3.61 -15.76
C ALA A 226 -7.80 -3.22 -17.09
N LEU A 227 -6.48 -3.41 -17.22
CA LEU A 227 -5.77 -3.17 -18.47
C LEU A 227 -6.14 -4.21 -19.52
N ALA A 228 -6.23 -5.49 -19.13
CA ALA A 228 -6.64 -6.57 -20.02
C ALA A 228 -8.04 -6.35 -20.58
N ASP A 229 -9.01 -5.99 -19.73
CA ASP A 229 -10.39 -5.67 -20.15
C ASP A 229 -10.40 -4.47 -21.13
N SER A 230 -9.57 -3.45 -20.87
CA SER A 230 -9.47 -2.26 -21.73
C SER A 230 -8.86 -2.56 -23.10
N VAL A 231 -7.82 -3.41 -23.14
CA VAL A 231 -7.21 -3.86 -24.40
C VAL A 231 -8.17 -4.75 -25.18
N ALA A 232 -8.90 -5.63 -24.51
CA ALA A 232 -9.93 -6.46 -25.14
C ALA A 232 -11.08 -5.62 -25.72
N ALA A 233 -11.38 -4.47 -25.12
CA ALA A 233 -12.35 -3.50 -25.64
C ALA A 233 -11.85 -2.71 -26.87
N GLY A 234 -10.57 -2.85 -27.25
CA GLY A 234 -10.00 -2.20 -28.45
C GLY A 234 -9.01 -1.08 -28.16
N MET A 235 -8.65 -0.81 -26.90
CA MET A 235 -7.60 0.17 -26.58
C MET A 235 -6.20 -0.38 -26.86
N THR A 236 -5.28 0.51 -27.21
CA THR A 236 -3.85 0.23 -27.06
C THR A 236 -3.47 0.16 -25.58
N ALA A 237 -2.34 -0.49 -25.26
CA ALA A 237 -1.84 -0.56 -23.88
C ALA A 237 -1.58 0.84 -23.27
N ALA A 238 -1.18 1.82 -24.09
CA ALA A 238 -0.94 3.19 -23.64
C ALA A 238 -2.25 3.92 -23.28
N GLU A 239 -3.31 3.73 -24.08
CA GLU A 239 -4.64 4.27 -23.80
C GLU A 239 -5.25 3.61 -22.57
N ALA A 240 -5.16 2.28 -22.46
CA ALA A 240 -5.62 1.51 -21.30
C ALA A 240 -4.96 1.99 -20.00
N MET A 241 -3.63 2.13 -19.99
CA MET A 241 -2.90 2.64 -18.83
C MET A 241 -3.29 4.08 -18.50
N THR A 242 -3.48 4.92 -19.51
CA THR A 242 -3.90 6.32 -19.30
C THR A 242 -5.30 6.39 -18.67
N ALA A 243 -6.27 5.64 -19.20
CA ALA A 243 -7.63 5.57 -18.67
C ALA A 243 -7.65 5.04 -17.23
N TYR A 244 -6.98 3.90 -16.99
CA TYR A 244 -6.81 3.33 -15.66
C TYR A 244 -6.23 4.35 -14.67
N ARG A 245 -5.15 5.04 -15.07
CA ARG A 245 -4.44 5.98 -14.19
C ARG A 245 -5.32 7.17 -13.81
N ARG A 246 -6.15 7.69 -14.72
CA ARG A 246 -7.12 8.77 -14.44
C ARG A 246 -8.14 8.34 -13.39
N MET A 247 -8.78 7.19 -13.59
CA MET A 247 -9.80 6.67 -12.68
C MET A 247 -9.20 6.31 -11.31
N TYR A 248 -7.98 5.77 -11.29
CA TYR A 248 -7.25 5.48 -10.06
C TYR A 248 -6.89 6.76 -9.29
N LEU A 249 -6.40 7.80 -9.96
CA LEU A 249 -6.09 9.08 -9.31
C LEU A 249 -7.34 9.79 -8.80
N LEU A 250 -8.44 9.77 -9.58
CA LEU A 250 -9.76 10.23 -9.10
C LEU A 250 -10.13 9.49 -7.82
N THR A 251 -10.06 8.16 -7.82
CA THR A 251 -10.45 7.33 -6.67
C THR A 251 -9.61 7.62 -5.43
N LEU A 252 -8.29 7.74 -5.57
CA LEU A 252 -7.41 8.12 -4.46
C LEU A 252 -7.72 9.52 -3.92
N GLY A 253 -7.94 10.49 -4.82
CA GLY A 253 -8.26 11.86 -4.44
C GLY A 253 -9.59 11.94 -3.71
N SER A 254 -10.65 11.36 -4.28
CA SER A 254 -11.99 11.35 -3.68
C SER A 254 -12.03 10.62 -2.34
N ALA A 255 -11.33 9.50 -2.20
CA ALA A 255 -11.32 8.74 -0.94
C ALA A 255 -10.46 9.41 0.16
N ALA A 256 -9.56 10.32 -0.20
CA ALA A 256 -8.76 11.08 0.77
C ALA A 256 -9.56 12.19 1.47
N PHE A 257 -10.70 12.62 0.91
CA PHE A 257 -11.63 13.53 1.57
C PHE A 257 -12.53 12.76 2.51
N VAL A 258 -12.43 13.06 3.82
CA VAL A 258 -13.11 12.31 4.88
C VAL A 258 -14.43 12.96 5.34
N ASP A 259 -14.88 14.02 4.68
CA ASP A 259 -16.08 14.78 5.05
C ASP A 259 -17.34 13.91 5.10
N HIS A 260 -17.40 12.88 4.26
CA HIS A 260 -18.47 11.87 4.24
C HIS A 260 -18.55 11.00 5.52
N ARG A 261 -17.53 11.00 6.40
CA ARG A 261 -17.54 10.24 7.66
C ARG A 261 -18.31 10.93 8.78
N ASP A 262 -18.40 12.25 8.70
CA ASP A 262 -19.28 13.07 9.53
C ASP A 262 -19.96 14.13 8.65
N PRO A 263 -20.93 13.72 7.80
CA PRO A 263 -21.56 14.64 6.85
C PRO A 263 -22.24 15.81 7.55
N ALA A 264 -22.81 15.57 8.73
CA ALA A 264 -23.49 16.60 9.52
C ALA A 264 -22.50 17.65 10.04
N GLY A 265 -21.39 17.21 10.64
CA GLY A 265 -20.34 18.11 11.11
C GLY A 265 -19.68 18.88 9.97
N ALA A 266 -19.33 18.20 8.88
CA ALA A 266 -18.74 18.81 7.70
C ALA A 266 -19.68 19.86 7.07
N THR A 267 -20.96 19.52 6.91
CA THR A 267 -21.98 20.44 6.38
C THR A 267 -22.18 21.64 7.29
N ALA A 268 -22.25 21.44 8.62
CA ALA A 268 -22.41 22.52 9.58
C ALA A 268 -21.21 23.47 9.57
N ALA A 269 -19.98 22.93 9.53
CA ALA A 269 -18.75 23.71 9.46
C ALA A 269 -18.67 24.52 8.15
N SER A 270 -18.94 23.90 7.01
CA SER A 270 -18.96 24.58 5.71
C SER A 270 -20.06 25.65 5.65
N ARG A 271 -21.26 25.38 6.17
CA ARG A 271 -22.35 26.37 6.25
C ARG A 271 -21.93 27.58 7.07
N ALA A 272 -21.35 27.37 8.25
CA ALA A 272 -20.89 28.45 9.11
C ALA A 272 -19.80 29.29 8.45
N ALA A 273 -18.85 28.65 7.76
CA ALA A 273 -17.78 29.34 7.04
C ALA A 273 -18.32 30.17 5.86
N LEU A 274 -19.23 29.60 5.06
CA LEU A 274 -19.79 30.30 3.90
C LEU A 274 -20.77 31.42 4.30
N ALA A 275 -21.51 31.26 5.40
CA ALA A 275 -22.40 32.31 5.92
C ALA A 275 -21.64 33.54 6.46
N ALA A 276 -20.34 33.42 6.72
CA ALA A 276 -19.49 34.52 7.16
C ALA A 276 -18.90 35.35 6.00
N LEU A 277 -19.10 34.92 4.75
CA LEU A 277 -18.61 35.62 3.56
C LEU A 277 -19.45 36.85 3.25
N ASP A 278 -18.83 37.91 2.70
CA ASP A 278 -19.56 39.05 2.15
C ASP A 278 -20.33 38.61 0.89
N PRO A 279 -21.67 38.72 0.86
CA PRO A 279 -22.46 38.32 -0.30
C PRO A 279 -22.17 39.13 -1.58
N GLN A 280 -21.64 40.35 -1.46
CA GLN A 280 -21.25 41.15 -2.63
C GLN A 280 -19.96 40.62 -3.28
N GLU A 281 -19.04 40.05 -2.49
CA GLU A 281 -17.80 39.45 -2.98
C GLU A 281 -17.99 37.98 -3.38
N PHE A 282 -18.85 37.25 -2.66
CA PHE A 282 -19.11 35.82 -2.85
C PHE A 282 -20.59 35.50 -3.14
N PRO A 283 -21.19 36.07 -4.20
CA PRO A 283 -22.63 35.97 -4.43
C PRO A 283 -23.13 34.53 -4.66
N VAL A 284 -22.35 33.69 -5.33
CA VAL A 284 -22.74 32.29 -5.62
C VAL A 284 -22.70 31.43 -4.35
N LEU A 285 -21.63 31.54 -3.56
CA LEU A 285 -21.45 30.72 -2.35
C LEU A 285 -22.43 31.11 -1.24
N SER A 286 -22.70 32.40 -1.09
CA SER A 286 -23.63 32.92 -0.08
C SER A 286 -25.10 32.77 -0.49
N GLY A 287 -25.42 32.94 -1.79
CA GLY A 287 -26.78 32.90 -2.31
C GLY A 287 -27.36 31.51 -2.59
N SER A 288 -26.51 30.48 -2.76
CA SER A 288 -26.91 29.12 -3.17
C SER A 288 -26.47 28.02 -2.20
N LEU A 289 -26.42 28.30 -0.90
CA LEU A 289 -25.96 27.33 0.12
C LEU A 289 -26.70 25.99 0.09
N ALA A 290 -28.01 26.01 -0.24
CA ALA A 290 -28.81 24.79 -0.35
C ALA A 290 -28.28 23.83 -1.44
N ASP A 291 -27.72 24.39 -2.51
CA ASP A 291 -27.19 23.62 -3.66
C ASP A 291 -25.68 23.33 -3.51
N VAL A 292 -24.93 24.23 -2.87
CA VAL A 292 -23.46 24.13 -2.72
C VAL A 292 -23.05 23.08 -1.68
N LEU A 293 -23.81 22.93 -0.60
CA LEU A 293 -23.42 22.08 0.53
C LEU A 293 -23.53 20.57 0.27
N PRO A 294 -24.60 20.03 -0.36
CA PRO A 294 -24.74 18.58 -0.53
C PRO A 294 -23.56 17.90 -1.24
N PRO A 295 -23.01 18.44 -2.35
CA PRO A 295 -21.87 17.83 -3.05
C PRO A 295 -20.59 17.68 -2.22
N LEU A 296 -20.44 18.41 -1.11
CA LEU A 296 -19.24 18.34 -0.27
C LEU A 296 -19.10 17.00 0.47
N THR A 297 -20.20 16.29 0.66
CA THR A 297 -20.23 15.03 1.45
C THR A 297 -20.81 13.85 0.68
N ASP A 298 -21.40 14.11 -0.49
CA ASP A 298 -22.08 13.10 -1.30
C ASP A 298 -21.11 12.23 -2.10
N HIS A 299 -21.21 10.91 -1.90
CA HIS A 299 -20.45 9.92 -2.65
C HIS A 299 -20.81 9.90 -4.14
N GLU A 300 -21.99 10.39 -4.55
CA GLU A 300 -22.37 10.49 -5.95
C GLU A 300 -21.47 11.45 -6.74
N VAL A 301 -20.75 12.38 -6.10
CA VAL A 301 -19.72 13.18 -6.77
C VAL A 301 -18.63 12.29 -7.35
N TYR A 302 -18.18 11.28 -6.59
CA TYR A 302 -17.23 10.30 -7.08
C TYR A 302 -17.85 9.37 -8.14
N HIS A 303 -19.03 8.81 -7.87
CA HIS A 303 -19.68 7.86 -8.79
C HIS A 303 -20.02 8.52 -10.14
N GLY A 304 -20.53 9.75 -10.12
CA GLY A 304 -20.79 10.54 -11.32
C GLY A 304 -19.53 10.82 -12.12
N ALA A 305 -18.46 11.29 -11.46
CA ALA A 305 -17.18 11.53 -12.10
C ALA A 305 -16.56 10.25 -12.70
N LEU A 306 -16.68 9.11 -12.01
CA LEU A 306 -16.22 7.82 -12.51
C LEU A 306 -16.96 7.43 -13.80
N ARG A 307 -18.30 7.52 -13.82
CA ARG A 307 -19.10 7.23 -15.03
C ARG A 307 -18.72 8.13 -16.20
N GLN A 308 -18.50 9.42 -15.96
CA GLN A 308 -18.05 10.37 -16.98
C GLN A 308 -16.66 10.01 -17.54
N LEU A 309 -15.70 9.59 -16.69
CA LEU A 309 -14.39 9.15 -17.14
C LEU A 309 -14.44 7.85 -17.92
N ILE A 310 -15.32 6.92 -17.56
CA ILE A 310 -15.53 5.66 -18.28
C ILE A 310 -16.09 5.96 -19.67
N GLU A 311 -17.13 6.79 -19.76
CA GLU A 311 -17.71 7.20 -21.04
C GLU A 311 -16.67 7.88 -21.93
N ALA A 312 -15.90 8.84 -21.39
CA ALA A 312 -14.87 9.56 -22.12
C ALA A 312 -13.70 8.67 -22.57
N ALA A 313 -13.48 7.54 -21.90
CA ALA A 313 -12.45 6.58 -22.25
C ALA A 313 -12.96 5.47 -23.17
N ARG A 314 -14.27 5.40 -23.45
CA ARG A 314 -14.84 4.32 -24.27
C ARG A 314 -14.13 4.30 -25.63
N PRO A 315 -13.59 3.15 -26.06
CA PRO A 315 -12.97 3.03 -27.37
C PRO A 315 -14.02 3.29 -28.45
N THR A 316 -13.71 4.19 -29.38
CA THR A 316 -14.49 4.33 -30.62
C THR A 316 -14.36 3.04 -31.42
N ALA A 317 -15.48 2.36 -31.61
CA ALA A 317 -15.59 1.16 -32.46
C ALA A 317 -15.18 1.45 -33.91
#